data_AF-A0A537N7X1-F1
#
_entry.id   AF-A0A537N7X1-F1
#
_cell.length_a   1.000
_cell.length_b   1.000
_cell.length_c   1.000
_cell.angle_alpha   90.00
_cell.angle_beta   90.00
_cell.angle_gamma   90.00
#
_symmetry.space_group_name_H-M   'P 1'
#
loop_
_entity.id
_entity.type
_entity.pdbx_description
1 polymer ?
#
loop_
_entity_poly.entity_id
_entity_poly.type
_entity_poly.pdbx_seq_one_letter_code
_entity_poly.pdbx_strand_id
1 'polypeptide(L)'
;MALLLIQCPRTGRCISTGIETDPDSFDLPADGPKTVQCPFCRKEHVWTKRNALLVDPNKWSDVPEIEDCFIKAVENSERAASAKRAADRDFYLRMERKWLGLADGFRWIADLERRHG
;
A
#
# COMPACT_ATOMS: atom_id res chain seq x y z
N MET A 1 -3.49 19.85 0.05
CA MET A 1 -2.67 19.20 -0.98
C MET A 1 -2.84 17.70 -0.83
N ALA A 2 -3.28 17.01 -1.88
CA ALA A 2 -3.45 15.56 -1.94
C ALA A 2 -2.53 14.97 -3.03
N LEU A 3 -1.95 13.79 -2.79
CA LEU A 3 -1.22 13.03 -3.79
C LEU A 3 -2.18 12.21 -4.63
N LEU A 4 -1.92 12.18 -5.93
CA LEU A 4 -2.68 11.35 -6.85
C LEU A 4 -1.97 10.01 -7.07
N LEU A 5 -2.67 8.94 -6.71
CA LEU A 5 -2.18 7.56 -6.84
C LEU A 5 -3.01 6.78 -7.85
N ILE A 6 -2.39 5.77 -8.46
CA ILE A 6 -3.11 4.76 -9.24
C ILE A 6 -2.69 3.37 -8.81
N GLN A 7 -3.56 2.37 -8.98
CA GLN A 7 -3.21 0.98 -8.72
C GLN A 7 -2.50 0.35 -9.93
N CYS A 8 -1.34 -0.25 -9.70
CA CYS A 8 -0.64 -1.04 -10.71
C CYS A 8 -1.44 -2.31 -11.02
N PRO A 9 -1.93 -2.52 -12.26
CA PRO A 9 -2.75 -3.68 -12.62
C PRO A 9 -1.98 -5.01 -12.59
N ARG A 10 -0.65 -4.95 -12.56
CA ARG A 10 0.23 -6.12 -12.53
C ARG A 10 0.58 -6.57 -11.11
N THR A 11 0.73 -5.63 -10.18
CA THR A 11 1.22 -5.90 -8.82
C THR A 11 0.19 -5.63 -7.73
N GLY A 12 -0.89 -4.92 -8.05
CA GLY A 12 -1.90 -4.47 -7.09
C GLY A 12 -1.46 -3.33 -6.19
N ARG A 13 -0.21 -2.85 -6.29
CA ARG A 13 0.33 -1.77 -5.46
C ARG A 13 -0.09 -0.40 -5.98
N CYS A 14 -0.38 0.53 -5.08
CA CYS A 14 -0.56 1.93 -5.44
C CYS A 14 0.79 2.56 -5.81
N ILE A 15 0.79 3.40 -6.85
CA ILE A 15 1.94 4.15 -7.32
C ILE A 15 1.56 5.62 -7.42
N SER A 16 2.45 6.49 -6.94
CA SER A 16 2.30 7.93 -7.14
C SER A 16 2.49 8.28 -8.61
N THR A 17 1.61 9.12 -9.14
CA THR A 17 1.77 9.69 -10.48
C THR A 17 2.67 10.92 -10.48
N GLY A 18 3.17 11.36 -9.32
CA GLY A 18 3.93 12.60 -9.16
C GLY A 18 3.08 13.87 -9.24
N ILE A 19 1.75 13.75 -9.21
CA ILE A 19 0.81 14.87 -9.27
C ILE A 19 0.29 15.13 -7.86
N GLU A 20 0.49 16.36 -7.38
CA GLU A 20 -0.10 16.88 -6.15
C GLU A 20 -1.20 17.88 -6.53
N THR A 21 -2.38 17.75 -5.93
CA THR A 21 -3.53 18.58 -6.24
C THR A 21 -4.49 18.67 -5.05
N ASP A 22 -5.25 19.75 -4.94
CA ASP A 22 -6.26 19.87 -3.89
C ASP A 22 -7.59 19.24 -4.33
N PRO A 23 -8.37 18.63 -3.41
CA PRO A 23 -9.66 18.01 -3.76
C PRO A 23 -10.62 18.96 -4.48
N ASP A 24 -10.64 20.23 -4.06
CA ASP A 24 -11.48 21.29 -4.64
C ASP A 24 -10.96 21.76 -6.00
N SER A 25 -9.67 21.61 -6.25
CA SER A 25 -9.02 21.87 -7.55
C SER A 25 -8.94 20.62 -8.42
N PHE A 26 -9.43 19.47 -7.92
CA PHE A 26 -9.51 18.23 -8.67
C PHE A 26 -10.69 18.24 -9.64
N ASP A 27 -10.82 19.35 -10.36
CA ASP A 27 -11.69 19.52 -11.51
C ASP A 27 -10.80 19.74 -12.75
N LEU A 28 -9.91 18.78 -12.98
CA LEU A 28 -9.22 18.70 -14.26
C LEU A 28 -10.29 18.47 -15.34
N PRO A 29 -10.37 19.33 -16.37
CA PRO A 29 -11.21 19.03 -17.54
C PRO A 29 -10.77 17.68 -18.09
N ALA A 30 -11.69 16.97 -18.76
CA ALA A 30 -11.54 15.63 -19.31
C ALA A 30 -10.26 15.47 -20.17
N ASP A 31 -9.13 15.33 -19.50
CA ASP A 31 -7.83 15.24 -20.12
C ASP A 31 -7.52 13.76 -20.25
N GLY A 32 -7.12 13.38 -21.45
CA GLY A 32 -7.11 12.00 -21.93
C GLY A 32 -6.25 11.04 -21.10
N PRO A 33 -6.14 9.77 -21.54
CA PRO A 33 -5.27 8.79 -20.90
C PRO A 33 -3.85 9.35 -20.69
N LYS A 34 -3.42 9.44 -19.43
CA LYS A 34 -2.04 9.80 -19.04
C LYS A 34 -1.24 8.54 -18.78
N THR A 35 0.09 8.62 -18.88
CA THR A 35 0.98 7.50 -18.58
C THR A 35 1.76 7.72 -17.29
N VAL A 36 2.16 6.63 -16.65
CA VAL A 36 3.11 6.64 -15.53
C VAL A 36 4.01 5.40 -15.60
N GLN A 37 5.29 5.58 -15.31
CA GLN A 37 6.26 4.49 -15.16
C GLN A 37 6.07 3.84 -13.79
N CYS A 38 5.73 2.54 -13.76
CA CYS A 38 5.57 1.82 -12.50
C CYS A 38 6.92 1.37 -11.93
N PRO A 39 7.35 1.84 -10.75
CA PRO A 39 8.62 1.43 -10.15
C PRO A 39 8.64 -0.05 -9.76
N PHE A 40 7.48 -0.66 -9.50
CA PHE A 40 7.37 -2.04 -9.05
C PHE A 40 7.42 -3.06 -10.18
N CYS A 41 6.73 -2.80 -11.30
CA CYS A 41 6.68 -3.73 -12.43
C CYS A 41 7.55 -3.30 -13.61
N ARG A 42 8.13 -2.09 -13.56
CA ARG A 42 8.98 -1.46 -14.58
C ARG A 42 8.32 -1.31 -15.95
N LYS A 43 6.99 -1.27 -15.99
CA LYS A 43 6.21 -1.02 -17.21
C LYS A 43 5.50 0.31 -17.11
N GLU A 44 5.17 0.87 -18.27
CA GLU A 44 4.31 2.03 -18.38
C GLU A 44 2.84 1.63 -18.20
N HIS A 45 2.08 2.45 -17.48
CA HIS A 45 0.67 2.27 -17.22
C HIS A 45 -0.12 3.48 -17.67
N VAL A 46 -1.14 3.23 -18.47
CA VAL A 46 -2.11 4.24 -18.86
C VAL A 46 -3.18 4.34 -17.78
N TRP A 47 -3.50 5.56 -17.37
CA TRP A 47 -4.49 5.83 -16.34
C TRP A 47 -5.35 7.04 -16.68
N THR A 48 -6.50 7.11 -16.03
CA THR A 48 -7.46 8.22 -16.14
C THR A 48 -7.93 8.61 -14.76
N LYS A 49 -8.63 9.75 -14.63
CA LYS A 49 -9.23 10.21 -13.37
C LYS A 49 -10.06 9.14 -12.66
N ARG A 50 -10.73 8.25 -13.41
CA ARG A 50 -11.56 7.16 -12.85
C ARG A 50 -10.75 6.09 -12.10
N ASN A 51 -9.47 5.96 -12.43
CA ASN A 51 -8.58 4.96 -11.86
C ASN A 51 -7.62 5.60 -10.84
N ALA A 52 -7.84 6.87 -10.51
CA ALA A 52 -7.00 7.65 -9.62
C ALA A 52 -7.64 7.79 -8.25
N LEU A 53 -6.80 7.74 -7.22
CA LEU A 53 -7.14 7.94 -5.82
C LEU A 53 -6.40 9.17 -5.32
N LEU A 54 -7.14 10.12 -4.76
CA LEU A 54 -6.54 11.22 -4.00
C LEU A 54 -6.31 10.76 -2.58
N VAL A 55 -5.08 10.90 -2.11
CA VAL A 55 -4.71 10.60 -0.73
C VAL A 55 -4.04 11.81 -0.09
N ASP A 56 -4.23 11.96 1.21
CA ASP A 56 -3.48 12.94 1.97
C ASP A 56 -2.00 12.47 2.03
N PRO A 57 -1.03 13.27 1.56
CA PRO A 57 0.40 12.93 1.62
C PRO A 57 0.89 12.66 3.04
N ASN A 58 0.28 13.26 4.06
CA ASN A 58 0.64 13.00 5.46
C ASN A 58 0.07 11.67 5.98
N LYS A 59 -0.88 11.06 5.26
CA LYS A 59 -1.47 9.76 5.60
C LYS A 59 -1.04 8.64 4.65
N TRP A 60 -0.36 8.96 3.56
CA TRP A 60 0.15 7.97 2.63
C TRP A 60 1.60 7.65 2.93
N SER A 61 1.85 6.42 3.36
CA SER A 61 3.19 5.86 3.51
C SER A 61 3.29 4.57 2.72
N ASP A 62 4.34 4.43 1.90
CA ASP A 62 4.69 3.14 1.26
C ASP A 62 5.15 2.10 2.29
N VAL A 63 5.42 2.56 3.51
CA VAL A 63 5.76 1.76 4.68
C VAL A 63 4.50 1.59 5.53
N PRO A 64 3.95 0.37 5.70
CA PRO A 64 2.79 0.15 6.54
C PRO A 64 3.11 0.50 8.01
N GLU A 65 2.17 1.10 8.72
CA GLU A 65 2.33 1.36 10.15
C GLU A 65 2.44 0.03 10.92
N ILE A 66 3.02 0.08 12.13
CA ILE A 66 3.14 -1.09 13.00
C ILE A 66 1.76 -1.72 13.25
N GLU A 67 0.73 -0.90 13.45
CA GLU A 67 -0.64 -1.33 13.67
C GLU A 67 -1.22 -2.04 12.43
N ASP A 68 -1.03 -1.49 11.23
CA ASP A 68 -1.45 -2.13 9.97
C ASP A 68 -0.82 -3.51 9.79
N CYS A 69 0.46 -3.64 10.14
CA CYS A 69 1.15 -4.93 10.09
C CYS A 69 0.48 -5.96 11.03
N PHE A 70 0.10 -5.56 12.25
CA PHE A 70 -0.63 -6.43 13.17
C PHE A 70 -2.02 -6.80 12.66
N ILE A 71 -2.79 -5.84 12.14
CA ILE A 71 -4.11 -6.10 11.54
C ILE A 71 -3.98 -7.15 10.43
N LYS A 72 -3.00 -6.99 9.54
CA LYS A 72 -2.76 -7.97 8.47
C LYS A 72 -2.28 -9.33 8.97
N ALA A 73 -1.52 -9.39 10.07
CA ALA A 73 -1.18 -10.66 10.69
C ALA A 73 -2.44 -11.39 11.19
N VAL A 74 -3.31 -10.68 11.91
CA VAL A 74 -4.57 -11.25 12.44
C VAL A 74 -5.49 -11.71 11.31
N GLU A 75 -5.71 -10.89 10.28
CA GLU A 75 -6.52 -11.28 9.11
C GLU A 75 -6.02 -12.59 8.47
N ASN A 76 -4.70 -12.77 8.39
CA ASN A 76 -4.12 -14.00 7.85
C ASN A 76 -4.29 -15.18 8.82
N SER A 77 -4.18 -14.97 10.12
CA SER A 77 -4.46 -15.98 11.15
C SER A 77 -5.90 -16.50 11.05
N GLU A 78 -6.87 -15.59 10.93
CA GLU A 78 -8.29 -15.93 10.77
C GLU A 78 -8.57 -16.68 9.46
N ARG A 79 -7.94 -16.25 8.35
CA ARG A 79 -8.02 -16.95 7.06
C ARG A 79 -7.39 -18.34 7.12
N ALA A 80 -6.28 -18.51 7.86
CA ALA A 80 -5.65 -19.80 8.07
C ALA A 80 -6.56 -20.74 8.88
N ALA A 81 -7.17 -20.23 9.96
CA ALA A 81 -8.11 -20.98 10.77
C ALA A 81 -9.36 -21.42 9.97
N SER A 82 -9.81 -20.58 9.05
CA SER A 82 -10.98 -20.84 8.20
C SER A 82 -10.65 -21.64 6.93
N ALA A 83 -9.37 -21.92 6.64
CA ALA A 83 -8.95 -22.54 5.39
C ALA A 83 -9.30 -24.04 5.33
N LYS A 84 -10.00 -24.43 4.25
CA LYS A 84 -10.41 -25.83 4.02
C LYS A 84 -9.26 -26.72 3.54
N ARG A 85 -8.25 -26.14 2.88
CA ARG A 85 -7.11 -26.87 2.30
C ARG A 85 -5.85 -26.56 3.08
N ALA A 86 -5.02 -27.59 3.30
CA ALA A 86 -3.74 -27.44 3.99
C ALA A 86 -2.81 -26.44 3.29
N ALA A 87 -2.76 -26.46 1.95
CA ALA A 87 -1.93 -25.53 1.19
C ALA A 87 -2.34 -24.06 1.38
N ASP A 88 -3.63 -23.77 1.44
CA ASP A 88 -4.15 -22.41 1.66
C ASP A 88 -3.88 -21.96 3.09
N ARG A 89 -4.10 -22.85 4.07
CA ARG A 89 -3.74 -22.61 5.48
C ARG A 89 -2.25 -22.28 5.61
N ASP A 90 -1.37 -23.08 5.02
CA ASP A 90 0.08 -22.87 5.08
C ASP A 90 0.49 -21.57 4.41
N PHE A 91 -0.18 -21.18 3.33
CA PHE A 91 0.03 -19.87 2.71
C PHE A 91 -0.29 -18.74 3.68
N TYR A 92 -1.45 -18.76 4.32
CA TYR A 92 -1.86 -17.71 5.25
C TYR A 92 -0.98 -17.67 6.50
N LEU A 93 -0.62 -18.81 7.08
CA LEU A 93 0.33 -18.86 8.21
C LEU A 93 1.71 -18.30 7.83
N ARG A 94 2.18 -18.51 6.60
CA ARG A 94 3.42 -17.89 6.12
C ARG A 94 3.26 -16.37 6.00
N MET A 95 2.11 -15.88 5.55
CA MET A 95 1.85 -14.44 5.43
C MET A 95 1.76 -13.79 6.82
N GLU A 96 1.04 -14.41 7.76
CA GLU A 96 0.96 -13.97 9.16
C GLU A 96 2.37 -13.75 9.75
N ARG A 97 3.26 -14.73 9.64
CA ARG A 97 4.64 -14.60 10.14
C ARG A 97 5.42 -13.46 9.49
N LYS A 98 5.21 -13.22 8.19
CA LYS A 98 5.87 -12.09 7.50
C LYS A 98 5.39 -10.74 8.02
N TRP A 99 4.09 -10.61 8.26
CA TRP A 99 3.50 -9.38 8.81
C TRP A 99 3.95 -9.12 10.25
N LEU A 100 4.01 -10.15 11.09
CA LEU A 100 4.57 -10.03 12.44
C LEU A 100 6.04 -9.62 12.41
N GLY A 101 6.85 -10.23 11.53
CA GLY A 101 8.26 -9.86 11.39
C GLY A 101 8.46 -8.41 10.91
N LEU A 102 7.59 -7.91 10.03
CA LEU A 102 7.60 -6.49 9.63
C LEU A 102 7.26 -5.57 10.81
N ALA A 103 6.19 -5.89 11.57
CA ALA A 103 5.80 -5.13 12.75
C ALA A 103 6.94 -5.04 13.78
N ASP A 104 7.60 -6.17 14.05
CA ASP A 104 8.76 -6.22 14.95
C ASP A 104 9.93 -5.38 14.45
N GLY A 105 10.22 -5.44 13.15
CA GLY A 105 11.27 -4.63 12.53
C GLY A 105 11.01 -3.13 12.69
N PHE A 106 9.79 -2.67 12.38
CA PHE A 106 9.43 -1.26 12.53
C PHE A 106 9.40 -0.82 14.00
N ARG A 107 8.92 -1.67 14.91
CA ARG A 107 8.99 -1.40 16.35
C ARG A 107 10.42 -1.18 16.82
N TRP A 108 11.36 -2.01 16.35
CA TRP A 108 12.77 -1.87 16.70
C TRP A 108 13.37 -0.55 16.18
N ILE A 109 13.05 -0.15 14.95
CA ILE A 109 13.48 1.15 14.39
C ILE A 109 12.93 2.30 15.24
N ALA A 110 11.63 2.27 15.56
CA ALA A 110 10.99 3.31 16.39
C ALA A 110 11.56 3.36 17.82
N ASP A 111 11.94 2.21 18.39
CA ASP A 111 12.62 2.13 19.69
C ASP A 111 14.03 2.75 19.63
N LEU A 112 14.76 2.59 18.54
CA LEU A 112 16.09 3.21 18.35
C LEU A 112 15.98 4.73 18.24
N GLU A 113 15.06 5.22 17.43
CA GLU A 113 14.83 6.66 17.24
C GLU A 113 14.52 7.33 18.58
N ARG A 114 13.67 6.73 19.42
CA ARG A 114 13.37 7.22 20.78
C ARG A 114 14.56 7.23 21.75
N ARG A 115 15.58 6.41 21.52
CA ARG A 115 16.78 6.38 22.38
C ARG A 115 17.83 7.40 21.96
N HIS A 116 17.77 7.88 20.72
CA HIS A 116 18.78 8.74 20.11
C HIS A 116 18.28 10.15 19.78
N GLY A 117 16.97 10.42 19.88
CA GLY A 117 16.36 11.76 19.82
C GLY A 117 16.03 12.30 21.20
#